data_AF-A0A3A8SGR3-F1
#
_entry.id   AF-A0A3A8SGR3-F1
#
_cell.length_a   1.000
_cell.length_b   1.000
_cell.length_c   1.000
_cell.angle_alpha   90.00
_cell.angle_beta   90.00
_cell.angle_gamma   90.00
#
_symmetry.space_group_name_H-M   'P 1'
#
loop_
_entity.id
_entity.type
_entity.pdbx_description
1 polymer ?
#
loop_
_entity_poly.entity_id
_entity_poly.type
_entity_poly.pdbx_seq_one_letter_code
_entity_poly.pdbx_strand_id
1 'polypeptide(L)'
;AGGCGSSSSSDSQNQQTQTPVGAEDQERIEKGLVISPVTLNLTGLDRNLVGLGSYIVNSQGGCTDCHTYPPYSAGGDPFQGQPEQINTANFLAGGRPFGTGIVSRNITPDAQGLPSGLTYEAFLALMRTGREPGGALLQVMPWPIFA
;
A
#
# COMPACT_ATOMS: atom_id res chain seq x y z
N ALA A 1 -11.20 34.27 -38.48
CA ALA A 1 -10.62 33.02 -39.00
C ALA A 1 -9.59 32.51 -38.01
N GLY A 2 -9.73 31.25 -37.56
CA GLY A 2 -8.74 30.45 -36.80
C GLY A 2 -8.54 30.88 -35.34
N GLY A 3 -8.54 30.02 -34.33
CA GLY A 3 -8.52 28.55 -34.29
C GLY A 3 -7.90 28.16 -32.95
N CYS A 4 -8.60 27.32 -32.19
CA CYS A 4 -8.18 26.71 -30.93
C CYS A 4 -7.06 25.68 -31.12
N GLY A 5 -6.24 25.47 -30.09
CA GLY A 5 -5.19 24.45 -30.08
C GLY A 5 -4.83 24.03 -28.66
N SER A 6 -5.67 23.20 -28.06
CA SER A 6 -5.35 22.46 -26.84
C SER A 6 -4.46 21.27 -27.21
N SER A 7 -3.22 21.23 -26.73
CA SER A 7 -2.37 20.06 -26.83
C SER A 7 -2.49 19.23 -25.56
N SER A 8 -3.51 18.36 -25.52
CA SER A 8 -3.53 17.20 -24.64
C SER A 8 -2.70 16.10 -25.28
N SER A 9 -1.48 15.89 -24.80
CA SER A 9 -0.65 14.76 -25.18
C SER A 9 -1.15 13.52 -24.44
N SER A 10 -2.04 12.78 -25.09
CA SER A 10 -2.49 11.46 -24.65
C SER A 10 -1.44 10.42 -25.05
N ASP A 11 -0.55 10.09 -24.11
CA ASP A 11 0.32 8.93 -24.24
C ASP A 11 -0.54 7.66 -24.26
N SER A 12 -0.65 7.11 -25.46
CA SER A 12 -1.45 5.93 -25.77
C SER A 12 -0.62 4.68 -25.53
N GLN A 13 -0.41 4.28 -24.27
CA GLN A 13 0.05 2.91 -23.96
C GLN A 13 -0.65 2.37 -22.71
N ASN A 14 -1.33 1.23 -22.90
CA ASN A 14 -2.00 0.36 -21.94
C ASN A 14 -3.51 0.59 -21.66
N GLN A 15 -4.33 0.27 -22.67
CA GLN A 15 -5.79 0.11 -22.56
C GLN A 15 -6.20 -1.24 -21.93
N GLN A 16 -5.65 -1.58 -20.76
CA GLN A 16 -6.35 -2.50 -19.84
C GLN A 16 -7.36 -1.66 -19.08
N THR A 17 -8.64 -2.04 -19.12
CA THR A 17 -9.79 -1.40 -18.45
C THR A 17 -9.42 -0.65 -17.17
N GLN A 18 -9.12 0.64 -17.32
CA GLN A 18 -8.73 1.51 -16.21
C GLN A 18 -10.01 2.07 -15.59
N THR A 19 -10.10 2.01 -14.27
CA THR A 19 -11.19 2.63 -13.52
C THR A 19 -11.13 4.15 -13.75
N PRO A 20 -12.24 4.79 -14.18
CA PRO A 20 -12.30 6.25 -14.25
C PRO A 20 -12.11 6.86 -12.87
N VAL A 21 -11.21 7.83 -12.74
CA VAL A 21 -10.83 8.47 -11.47
C VAL A 21 -10.92 9.99 -11.58
N GLY A 22 -11.22 10.65 -10.46
CA GLY A 22 -11.24 12.10 -10.37
C GLY A 22 -9.84 12.72 -10.36
N ALA A 23 -9.75 14.04 -10.56
CA ALA A 23 -8.46 14.74 -10.62
C ALA A 23 -7.62 14.63 -9.32
N GLU A 24 -8.28 14.62 -8.15
CA GLU A 24 -7.58 14.43 -6.87
C GLU A 24 -6.97 13.03 -6.74
N ASP A 25 -7.67 12.01 -7.25
CA ASP A 25 -7.17 10.64 -7.22
C ASP A 25 -6.07 10.43 -8.25
N GLN A 26 -6.09 11.15 -9.37
CA GLN A 26 -5.02 11.11 -10.36
C GLN A 26 -3.65 11.48 -9.75
N GLU A 27 -3.57 12.56 -8.97
CA GLU A 27 -2.33 12.96 -8.30
C GLU A 27 -1.85 11.89 -7.31
N ARG A 28 -2.78 11.29 -6.54
CA ARG A 28 -2.47 10.20 -5.61
C ARG A 28 -1.95 8.97 -6.34
N ILE A 29 -2.56 8.61 -7.47
CA ILE A 29 -2.15 7.48 -8.31
C ILE A 29 -0.73 7.70 -8.81
N GLU A 30 -0.44 8.87 -9.37
CA GLU A 30 0.89 9.20 -9.89
C GLU A 30 1.95 9.14 -8.79
N LYS A 31 1.66 9.70 -7.61
CA LYS A 31 2.54 9.57 -6.43
C LYS A 31 2.71 8.11 -6.01
N GLY A 32 1.61 7.37 -5.86
CA GLY A 32 1.62 5.98 -5.44
C GLY A 32 2.47 5.09 -6.34
N LEU A 33 2.47 5.36 -7.64
CA LEU A 33 3.28 4.60 -8.61
C LEU A 33 4.79 4.84 -8.49
N VAL A 34 5.22 5.94 -7.84
CA VAL A 34 6.65 6.28 -7.72
C VAL A 34 7.22 6.14 -6.31
N ILE A 35 6.38 6.23 -5.26
CA ILE A 35 6.86 6.21 -3.87
C ILE A 35 7.07 4.79 -3.31
N SER A 36 6.60 3.75 -4.00
CA SER A 36 6.73 2.38 -3.51
C SER A 36 8.21 2.00 -3.40
N PRO A 37 8.67 1.47 -2.26
CA PRO A 37 10.06 1.03 -2.11
C PRO A 37 10.32 -0.31 -2.82
N VAL A 38 9.27 -0.98 -3.30
CA VAL A 38 9.33 -2.21 -4.10
C VAL A 38 8.70 -2.02 -5.47
N THR A 39 9.11 -2.81 -6.45
CA THR A 39 8.52 -2.79 -7.80
C THR A 39 7.05 -3.23 -7.74
N LEU A 40 6.16 -2.36 -8.22
CA LEU A 40 4.73 -2.67 -8.34
C LEU A 40 4.49 -3.60 -9.53
N ASN A 41 3.78 -4.71 -9.29
CA ASN A 41 3.29 -5.56 -10.36
C ASN A 41 2.01 -4.97 -10.95
N LEU A 42 2.01 -4.65 -12.25
CA LEU A 42 0.85 -4.12 -12.97
C LEU A 42 0.24 -5.14 -13.95
N THR A 43 0.81 -6.34 -14.03
CA THR A 43 0.46 -7.33 -15.04
C THR A 43 -0.95 -7.86 -14.82
N GLY A 44 -1.87 -7.51 -15.72
CA GLY A 44 -3.26 -7.96 -15.61
C GLY A 44 -4.07 -7.24 -14.52
N LEU A 45 -3.54 -6.16 -13.96
CA LEU A 45 -4.18 -5.36 -12.91
C LEU A 45 -4.53 -3.97 -13.43
N ASP A 46 -5.54 -3.34 -12.80
CA ASP A 46 -5.87 -1.94 -13.05
C ASP A 46 -4.79 -1.04 -12.45
N ARG A 47 -4.06 -0.34 -13.32
CA ARG A 47 -2.98 0.58 -12.94
C ARG A 47 -3.45 1.68 -11.99
N ASN A 48 -4.68 2.18 -12.14
CA ASN A 48 -5.22 3.24 -11.29
C ASN A 48 -5.47 2.71 -9.88
N LEU A 49 -6.05 1.51 -9.75
CA LEU A 49 -6.25 0.88 -8.44
C LEU A 49 -4.93 0.51 -7.78
N VAL A 50 -3.96 0.00 -8.53
CA VAL A 50 -2.62 -0.32 -7.97
C VAL A 50 -1.90 0.95 -7.52
N GLY A 51 -1.94 2.02 -8.31
CA GLY A 51 -1.35 3.31 -7.94
C GLY A 51 -1.99 3.89 -6.69
N LEU A 52 -3.32 3.92 -6.62
CA LEU A 52 -4.03 4.42 -5.44
C LEU A 52 -3.78 3.55 -4.20
N GLY A 53 -3.78 2.23 -4.34
CA GLY A 53 -3.43 1.30 -3.27
C GLY A 53 -2.01 1.54 -2.75
N SER A 54 -1.04 1.70 -3.66
CA SER A 54 0.34 2.02 -3.29
C SER A 54 0.46 3.36 -2.55
N TYR A 55 -0.30 4.38 -2.97
CA TYR A 55 -0.36 5.65 -2.26
C TYR A 55 -0.88 5.50 -0.82
N ILE A 56 -1.95 4.71 -0.64
CA ILE A 56 -2.49 4.41 0.69
C ILE A 56 -1.45 3.69 1.54
N VAL A 57 -0.81 2.65 1.02
CA VAL A 57 0.16 1.84 1.79
C VAL A 57 1.41 2.63 2.17
N ASN A 58 1.97 3.40 1.24
CA ASN A 58 3.30 3.99 1.37
C ASN A 58 3.30 5.47 1.79
N SER A 59 2.14 6.13 1.91
CA SER A 59 2.06 7.52 2.37
C SER A 59 1.01 7.75 3.44
N GLN A 60 -0.25 7.36 3.19
CA GLN A 60 -1.35 7.74 4.08
C GLN A 60 -1.52 6.80 5.26
N GLY A 61 -1.35 5.49 5.04
CA GLY A 61 -1.79 4.44 5.96
C GLY A 61 -0.74 3.97 6.96
N GLY A 62 0.51 4.43 6.88
CA GLY A 62 1.59 4.02 7.80
C GLY A 62 1.78 2.51 7.88
N CYS A 63 1.41 1.76 6.84
CA CYS A 63 1.35 0.30 6.88
C CYS A 63 2.73 -0.29 7.16
N THR A 64 3.76 0.30 6.55
CA THR A 64 5.17 -0.08 6.67
C THR A 64 5.71 0.05 8.09
N ASP A 65 5.20 1.01 8.87
CA ASP A 65 5.73 1.31 10.22
C ASP A 65 5.48 0.16 11.21
N CYS A 66 4.47 -0.67 10.92
CA CYS A 66 4.14 -1.84 11.72
C CYS A 66 4.39 -3.14 10.96
N HIS A 67 4.15 -3.16 9.66
CA HIS A 67 4.24 -4.38 8.85
C HIS A 67 5.59 -4.58 8.17
N THR A 68 6.57 -3.69 8.32
CA THR A 68 7.95 -3.93 7.87
C THR A 68 8.86 -4.02 9.09
N TYR A 69 9.44 -5.19 9.35
CA TYR A 69 10.33 -5.40 10.51
C TYR A 69 11.53 -6.31 10.20
N PRO A 70 12.77 -5.90 10.53
CA PRO A 70 13.19 -4.54 10.93
C PRO A 70 12.77 -3.48 9.90
N PRO A 71 12.49 -2.22 10.30
CA PRO A 71 11.92 -1.21 9.40
C PRO A 71 12.91 -0.73 8.33
N TYR A 72 14.21 -0.69 8.68
CA TYR A 72 15.28 -0.21 7.82
C TYR A 72 16.28 -1.32 7.49
N SER A 73 16.87 -1.22 6.31
CA SER A 73 18.02 -2.05 5.91
C SER A 73 19.25 -1.71 6.76
N ALA A 74 20.22 -2.62 6.82
CA ALA A 74 21.47 -2.37 7.53
C ALA A 74 22.17 -1.11 6.97
N GLY A 75 22.50 -0.16 7.84
CA GLY A 75 23.09 1.12 7.43
C GLY A 75 22.09 2.13 6.86
N GLY A 76 20.78 1.87 6.99
CA GLY A 76 19.69 2.70 6.47
C GLY A 76 18.80 3.34 7.53
N ASP A 77 19.22 3.37 8.80
CA ASP A 77 18.40 3.83 9.92
C ASP A 77 18.53 5.36 10.15
N PRO A 78 17.52 6.16 9.81
CA PRO A 78 17.55 7.61 10.01
C PRO A 78 17.63 8.01 11.48
N PHE A 79 17.17 7.17 12.42
CA PHE A 79 17.31 7.43 13.86
C PHE A 79 18.75 7.26 14.35
N GLN A 80 19.62 6.67 13.53
CA GLN A 80 21.06 6.63 13.74
C GLN A 80 21.81 7.69 12.90
N GLY A 81 21.09 8.60 12.23
CA GLY A 81 21.67 9.62 11.35
C GLY A 81 22.13 9.08 9.99
N GLN A 82 21.68 7.88 9.61
CA GLN A 82 22.00 7.29 8.30
C GLN A 82 20.98 7.73 7.23
N PRO A 83 21.32 7.67 5.94
CA PRO A 83 20.34 7.86 4.87
C PRO A 83 19.24 6.81 4.97
N GLU A 84 17.97 7.23 4.96
CA GLU A 84 16.84 6.32 5.08
C GLU A 84 16.84 5.28 3.96
N GLN A 85 16.81 3.99 4.35
CA GLN A 85 16.60 2.88 3.41
C GLN A 85 15.64 1.87 4.04
N ILE A 86 14.40 1.86 3.55
CA ILE A 86 13.39 0.88 3.97
C ILE A 86 13.90 -0.54 3.71
N ASN A 87 13.58 -1.46 4.62
CA ASN A 87 13.87 -2.88 4.47
C ASN A 87 12.93 -3.53 3.44
N THR A 88 13.27 -3.41 2.17
CA THR A 88 12.47 -3.96 1.06
C THR A 88 12.38 -5.48 1.10
N ALA A 89 13.38 -6.16 1.69
CA ALA A 89 13.38 -7.62 1.84
C ALA A 89 12.29 -8.13 2.82
N ASN A 90 11.87 -7.30 3.78
CA ASN A 90 10.79 -7.61 4.73
C ASN A 90 9.59 -6.67 4.58
N PHE A 91 9.44 -6.06 3.39
CA PHE A 91 8.37 -5.10 3.13
C PHE A 91 7.01 -5.75 3.35
N LEU A 92 6.25 -5.23 4.33
CA LEU A 92 4.92 -5.72 4.73
C LEU A 92 4.87 -7.17 5.27
N ALA A 93 6.02 -7.79 5.54
CA ALA A 93 6.14 -9.16 6.03
C ALA A 93 5.73 -9.36 7.51
N GLY A 94 5.44 -8.29 8.23
CA GLY A 94 5.06 -8.30 9.64
C GLY A 94 6.23 -8.53 10.60
N GLY A 95 5.94 -9.06 11.79
CA GLY A 95 6.95 -9.48 12.76
C GLY A 95 7.38 -8.41 13.78
N ARG A 96 6.83 -7.20 13.72
CA ARG A 96 7.10 -6.16 14.72
C ARG A 96 6.46 -6.54 16.06
N PRO A 97 7.23 -6.63 17.16
CA PRO A 97 6.69 -6.96 18.48
C PRO A 97 6.04 -5.74 19.15
N PHE A 98 4.92 -5.97 19.83
CA PHE A 98 4.15 -4.97 20.60
C PHE A 98 3.90 -5.46 22.04
N GLY A 99 4.98 -5.83 22.72
CA GLY A 99 4.93 -6.46 24.03
C GLY A 99 4.82 -7.99 23.95
N THR A 100 4.37 -8.62 25.02
CA THR A 100 4.40 -10.08 25.15
C THR A 100 3.33 -10.73 24.28
N GLY A 101 3.76 -11.50 23.26
CA GLY A 101 2.88 -12.35 22.46
C GLY A 101 2.09 -11.62 21.36
N ILE A 102 2.24 -10.30 21.21
CA ILE A 102 1.59 -9.53 20.14
C ILE A 102 2.64 -9.15 19.10
N VAL A 103 2.44 -9.59 17.87
CA VAL A 103 3.30 -9.28 16.72
C VAL A 103 2.45 -8.82 15.54
N SER A 104 2.96 -7.89 14.73
CA SER A 104 2.28 -7.53 13.48
C SER A 104 2.19 -8.73 12.54
N ARG A 105 1.06 -8.82 11.82
CA ARG A 105 0.80 -9.88 10.84
C ARG A 105 1.60 -9.67 9.56
N ASN A 106 1.89 -10.76 8.86
CA ASN A 106 2.33 -10.69 7.48
C ASN A 106 1.13 -10.35 6.57
N ILE A 107 1.21 -9.22 5.87
CA ILE A 107 0.17 -8.76 4.94
C ILE A 107 0.62 -8.80 3.48
N THR A 108 1.78 -9.40 3.19
CA THR A 108 2.16 -9.70 1.80
C THR A 108 1.10 -10.60 1.16
N PRO A 109 0.81 -10.43 -0.14
CA PRO A 109 -0.08 -11.33 -0.85
C PRO A 109 0.43 -12.77 -0.76
N ASP A 110 -0.45 -13.72 -0.47
CA ASP A 110 -0.13 -15.15 -0.60
C ASP A 110 -0.05 -15.58 -2.08
N ALA A 111 0.07 -16.89 -2.33
CA ALA A 111 0.16 -17.43 -3.69
C ALA A 111 -1.10 -17.16 -4.55
N GLN A 112 -2.21 -16.81 -3.92
CA GLN A 112 -3.49 -16.48 -4.53
C GLN A 112 -3.68 -14.95 -4.65
N GLY A 113 -2.70 -14.16 -4.18
CA GLY A 113 -2.76 -12.71 -4.18
C GLY A 113 -3.53 -12.12 -3.00
N LEU A 114 -3.82 -12.90 -1.96
CA LEU A 114 -4.63 -12.46 -0.82
C LEU A 114 -3.76 -11.94 0.33
N PRO A 115 -3.91 -10.68 0.77
CA PRO A 115 -3.20 -10.17 1.93
C PRO A 115 -3.73 -10.84 3.21
N SER A 116 -2.82 -11.37 4.03
CA SER A 116 -3.19 -12.19 5.21
C SER A 116 -4.08 -13.40 4.90
N GLY A 117 -4.14 -13.87 3.64
CA GLY A 117 -5.06 -14.92 3.21
C GLY A 117 -6.53 -14.52 3.24
N LEU A 118 -6.85 -13.23 3.24
CA LEU A 118 -8.21 -12.70 3.31
C LEU A 118 -8.74 -12.31 1.92
N THR A 119 -10.02 -12.59 1.66
CA THR A 119 -10.72 -11.99 0.51
C THR A 119 -10.77 -10.47 0.65
N TYR A 120 -11.05 -9.77 -0.44
CA TYR A 120 -11.21 -8.31 -0.40
C TYR A 120 -12.24 -7.86 0.64
N GLU A 121 -13.41 -8.52 0.70
CA GLU A 121 -14.48 -8.16 1.64
C GLU A 121 -14.05 -8.39 3.09
N ALA A 122 -13.38 -9.52 3.36
CA ALA A 122 -12.88 -9.83 4.69
C ALA A 122 -11.76 -8.88 5.12
N PHE A 123 -10.85 -8.54 4.20
CA PHE A 123 -9.78 -7.57 4.45
C PHE A 123 -10.36 -6.17 4.71
N LEU A 124 -11.32 -5.72 3.90
CA LEU A 124 -11.98 -4.43 4.08
C LEU A 124 -12.75 -4.34 5.40
N ALA A 125 -13.47 -5.41 5.77
CA ALA A 125 -14.16 -5.48 7.06
C ALA A 125 -13.17 -5.42 8.24
N LEU A 126 -12.05 -6.14 8.14
CA LEU A 126 -10.98 -6.10 9.13
C LEU A 126 -10.39 -4.69 9.25
N MET A 127 -10.08 -4.03 8.13
CA MET A 127 -9.53 -2.67 8.12
C MET A 127 -10.47 -1.66 8.79
N ARG A 128 -11.78 -1.79 8.59
CA ARG A 128 -12.79 -0.85 9.12
C ARG A 128 -13.22 -1.11 10.55
N THR A 129 -13.08 -2.35 11.03
CA THR A 129 -13.64 -2.75 12.34
C THR A 129 -12.60 -3.28 13.31
N GLY A 130 -11.39 -3.57 12.83
CA GLY A 130 -10.35 -4.24 13.60
C GLY A 130 -10.67 -5.69 13.93
N ARG A 131 -11.75 -6.28 13.40
CA ARG A 131 -12.16 -7.65 13.73
C ARG A 131 -11.62 -8.64 12.72
N GLU A 132 -10.86 -9.62 13.19
CA GLU A 132 -10.50 -10.80 12.39
C GLU A 132 -11.77 -11.63 12.08
N PRO A 133 -11.76 -12.48 11.02
CA PRO A 133 -12.90 -13.36 10.72
C PRO A 133 -13.34 -14.26 11.89
N GLY A 134 -12.42 -14.60 12.80
CA GLY A 134 -12.71 -15.36 14.03
C GLY A 134 -13.29 -14.52 15.19
N GLY A 135 -13.49 -13.21 15.00
CA GLY A 135 -14.07 -12.29 15.99
C GLY A 135 -13.08 -11.63 16.95
N ALA A 136 -11.80 -12.01 16.91
CA ALA A 136 -10.75 -11.36 17.70
C ALA A 136 -10.50 -9.92 17.22
N LEU A 137 -10.20 -9.02 18.16
CA LEU A 137 -9.90 -7.61 17.86
C LEU A 137 -8.40 -7.37 17.76
N LEU A 138 -7.98 -6.67 16.70
CA LEU A 138 -6.62 -6.19 16.51
C LEU A 138 -6.35 -5.01 17.46
N GLN A 139 -5.72 -5.30 18.60
CA GLN A 139 -5.51 -4.33 19.68
C GLN A 139 -4.55 -3.19 19.31
N VAL A 140 -3.60 -3.47 18.42
CA VAL A 140 -2.52 -2.53 18.07
C VAL A 140 -2.76 -1.84 16.74
N MET A 141 -3.36 -2.55 15.78
CA MET A 141 -3.56 -2.01 14.44
C MET A 141 -4.48 -0.80 14.51
N PRO A 142 -4.13 0.35 13.88
CA PRO A 142 -4.90 1.59 14.00
C PRO A 142 -6.13 1.60 13.07
N TRP A 143 -6.93 0.53 13.12
CA TRP A 143 -8.16 0.37 12.33
C TRP A 143 -9.19 1.52 12.47
N PRO A 144 -9.33 2.24 13.61
CA PRO A 144 -10.30 3.34 13.69
C PRO A 144 -10.01 4.50 12.72
N ILE A 145 -8.77 4.61 12.20
CA ILE A 145 -8.40 5.62 11.19
C ILE A 145 -9.05 5.30 9.83
N PHE A 146 -9.38 4.04 9.59
CA PHE A 146 -9.91 3.54 8.31
C PHE A 146 -11.40 3.17 8.37
N ALA A 147 -12.06 3.42 9.51
CA ALA A 147 -13.45 3.04 9.79
C ALA A 147 -14.48 3.76 8.91
#